data_AF-A0A7K1H9C7-F1
#
_entry.id   AF-A0A7K1H9C7-F1
#
_cell.length_a   1.000
_cell.length_b   1.000
_cell.length_c   1.000
_cell.angle_alpha   90.00
_cell.angle_beta   90.00
_cell.angle_gamma   90.00
#
_symmetry.space_group_name_H-M   'P 1'
#
loop_
_entity.id
_entity.type
_entity.pdbx_description
1 polymer ?
#
loop_
_entity_poly.entity_id
_entity_poly.type
_entity_poly.pdbx_seq_one_letter_code
_entity_poly.pdbx_strand_id
1 'polypeptide(L)' 'MDQVVRRWWNGAWGRLARRDVWLVRHTRWTVVARAGDSDTGKTLRWEFDSQADAQDMIDRLLRAPSPGSWREHVRQD' A
#
# COMPACT_ATOMS: atom_id res chain seq x y z
N MET A 1 1.98 2.37 18.88
CA MET A 1 1.74 1.12 18.15
C MET A 1 1.29 1.51 16.76
N ASP A 2 2.01 1.05 15.74
CA ASP A 2 1.65 1.21 14.34
C ASP A 2 0.30 0.56 14.05
N GLN A 3 -0.70 1.40 13.75
CA GLN A 3 -2.01 0.91 13.32
C GLN A 3 -2.07 0.95 11.79
N VAL A 4 -2.26 -0.21 11.15
CA VAL A 4 -2.64 -0.26 9.74
C VAL A 4 -4.09 0.21 9.63
N VAL A 5 -4.30 1.33 8.96
CA VAL A 5 -5.62 1.97 8.79
C VAL A 5 -6.35 1.36 7.60
N ARG A 6 -5.65 1.18 6.47
CA ARG A 6 -6.17 0.60 5.23
C ARG A 6 -5.08 -0.15 4.48
N ARG A 7 -5.49 -1.10 3.65
CA ARG A 7 -4.60 -1.89 2.80
C ARG A 7 -5.26 -2.21 1.47
N TRP A 8 -4.46 -2.24 0.42
CA TRP A 8 -4.84 -2.64 -0.92
C TRP A 8 -3.89 -3.71 -1.46
N TRP A 9 -4.42 -4.60 -2.30
CA TRP A 9 -3.66 -5.58 -3.05
C TRP A 9 -4.15 -5.66 -4.49
N ASN A 10 -3.29 -6.01 -5.43
CA ASN A 10 -3.59 -5.90 -6.87
C ASN A 10 -4.23 -7.15 -7.51
N GLY A 11 -4.67 -8.15 -6.75
CA GLY A 11 -5.26 -9.35 -7.34
C GLY A 11 -4.24 -10.39 -7.83
N ALA A 12 -2.95 -10.03 -7.94
CA ALA A 12 -1.95 -10.86 -8.61
C ALA A 12 -1.12 -11.70 -7.63
N TRP A 13 -0.87 -12.96 -8.03
CA TRP A 13 0.00 -13.89 -7.31
C TRP A 13 1.39 -13.97 -7.95
N GLY A 14 2.39 -14.32 -7.15
CA GLY A 14 3.76 -14.58 -7.62
C GLY A 14 4.75 -13.43 -7.46
N ARG A 15 6.04 -13.80 -7.52
CA ARG A 15 7.21 -12.98 -7.14
C ARG A 15 7.37 -11.66 -7.90
N LEU A 16 6.96 -11.60 -9.17
CA LEU A 16 7.12 -10.41 -10.01
C LEU A 16 5.87 -9.54 -10.08
N ALA A 17 4.69 -10.15 -9.97
CA ALA A 17 3.42 -9.50 -10.26
C ALA A 17 2.70 -8.95 -9.02
N ARG A 18 2.91 -9.53 -7.85
CA ARG A 18 2.24 -9.11 -6.61
C ARG A 18 2.57 -7.67 -6.24
N ARG A 19 1.55 -6.89 -5.90
CA ARG A 19 1.66 -5.54 -5.34
C ARG A 19 0.77 -5.39 -4.13
N ASP A 20 1.28 -4.73 -3.10
CA ASP A 20 0.55 -4.36 -1.90
C ASP A 20 0.80 -2.86 -1.61
N VAL A 21 -0.22 -2.13 -1.17
CA VAL A 21 -0.10 -0.78 -0.63
C VAL A 21 -0.83 -0.74 0.70
N TRP A 22 -0.27 -0.08 1.72
CA TRP A 22 -0.98 0.11 2.97
C TRP A 22 -0.65 1.45 3.63
N LEU A 23 -1.64 1.95 4.37
CA LEU A 23 -1.54 3.17 5.16
C LEU A 23 -1.38 2.80 6.63
N VAL A 24 -0.36 3.37 7.27
CA VAL A 24 -0.08 3.21 8.70
C VAL A 24 -0.24 4.55 9.40
N ARG A 25 -0.87 4.55 10.57
CA ARG A 25 -0.93 5.69 11.47
C ARG A 25 0.03 5.52 12.64
N HIS A 26 0.93 6.50 12.82
CA HIS A 26 1.77 6.68 14.00
C HIS A 26 1.73 8.13 14.48
N THR A 27 2.87 8.78 14.74
CA THR A 27 2.96 10.25 14.92
C THR A 27 2.72 10.96 13.59
N ARG A 28 3.22 10.37 12.49
CA ARG A 28 2.98 10.77 11.09
C ARG A 28 2.08 9.77 10.36
N TRP A 29 1.67 10.12 9.16
CA TRP A 29 1.04 9.21 8.21
C TRP A 29 2.10 8.56 7.35
N THR A 30 2.04 7.24 7.19
CA THR A 30 3.04 6.50 6.41
C THR A 30 2.38 5.64 5.36
N VAL A 31 2.73 5.89 4.09
CA VAL A 31 2.33 5.05 2.96
C VAL A 31 3.47 4.07 2.69
N VAL A 32 3.14 2.79 2.62
CA VAL A 32 4.10 1.75 2.26
C VAL A 32 3.62 1.04 1.00
N ALA A 33 4.50 0.86 0.04
CA ALA A 33 4.25 0.09 -1.18
C ALA A 33 5.25 -1.05 -1.31
N ARG A 34 4.76 -2.22 -1.69
CA ARG A 34 5.58 -3.41 -1.96
C ARG A 34 5.40 -3.87 -3.41
N ALA A 35 6.52 -4.12 -4.07
CA ALA A 35 6.58 -4.76 -5.37
C ALA A 35 7.31 -6.10 -5.30
N GLY A 36 6.56 -7.18 -5.47
CA GLY A 36 7.03 -8.56 -5.37
C GLY A 36 6.55 -9.26 -4.11
N ASP A 37 7.03 -10.50 -3.91
CA ASP A 37 6.66 -11.32 -2.76
C ASP A 37 7.30 -10.89 -1.43
N SER A 38 7.00 -11.63 -0.36
CA SER A 38 7.56 -11.38 0.98
C SER A 38 9.07 -11.54 1.05
N ASP A 39 9.63 -12.40 0.21
CA ASP A 39 11.01 -12.87 0.36
C ASP A 39 11.98 -11.96 -0.39
N THR A 40 11.54 -11.39 -1.51
CA THR A 40 12.43 -10.67 -2.43
C THR A 40 11.86 -9.35 -2.95
N GLY A 41 10.65 -8.98 -2.50
CA GLY A 41 9.98 -7.77 -2.93
C GLY A 41 10.67 -6.50 -2.46
N LYS A 42 10.68 -5.47 -3.30
CA LYS A 42 11.13 -4.13 -2.92
C LYS A 42 10.04 -3.41 -2.14
N THR A 43 10.41 -2.81 -1.02
CA THR A 43 9.50 -2.01 -0.20
C THR A 43 9.93 -0.54 -0.25
N LEU A 44 8.97 0.35 -0.52
CA LEU A 44 9.14 1.80 -0.50
C LEU A 44 8.25 2.40 0.60
N ARG A 45 8.71 3.49 1.22
CA ARG A 45 8.03 4.18 2.32
C ARG A 45 8.06 5.68 2.10
N TRP A 46 6.92 6.34 2.33
CA TRP A 46 6.79 7.80 2.37
C TRP A 46 6.09 8.22 3.65
N GLU A 47 6.54 9.34 4.24
CA GLU A 47 5.97 9.92 5.44
C GLU A 47 5.37 11.29 5.14
N PHE A 48 4.22 11.56 5.77
CA PHE A 48 3.46 12.78 5.60
C PHE A 48 2.96 13.27 6.96
N ASP A 49 2.85 14.59 7.10
CA ASP A 49 2.28 15.19 8.31
C ASP A 49 0.74 15.18 8.28
N SER A 50 0.13 15.10 7.09
CA SER A 50 -1.32 15.06 6.90
C SER A 50 -1.82 13.74 6.28
N GLN A 51 -3.07 13.39 6.58
CA GLN A 51 -3.73 12.25 5.97
C GLN A 51 -4.03 12.50 4.49
N ALA A 52 -4.34 13.74 4.13
CA ALA A 52 -4.69 14.12 2.76
C ALA A 52 -3.51 13.88 1.80
N ASP A 53 -2.31 14.34 2.17
CA ASP A 53 -1.10 14.12 1.34
C ASP A 53 -0.76 12.63 1.21
N ALA A 54 -0.98 11.86 2.28
CA ALA A 54 -0.83 10.41 2.24
C ALA A 54 -1.86 9.76 1.30
N GLN A 55 -3.09 10.26 1.27
CA GLN A 55 -4.14 9.80 0.36
C GLN A 55 -3.79 10.11 -1.11
N ASP A 56 -3.26 11.29 -1.41
CA ASP A 56 -2.80 11.64 -2.76
C ASP A 56 -1.70 10.69 -3.26
N MET A 57 -0.78 10.30 -2.38
CA MET A 57 0.24 9.30 -2.70
C MET A 57 -0.38 7.93 -2.95
N ILE A 58 -1.33 7.48 -2.13
CA ILE A 58 -2.05 6.21 -2.33
C ILE A 58 -2.73 6.22 -3.70
N ASP A 59 -3.50 7.26 -3.99
CA ASP A 59 -4.21 7.43 -5.25
C ASP A 59 -3.27 7.39 -6.46
N ARG A 60 -2.11 8.04 -6.36
CA ARG A 60 -1.05 7.96 -7.38
C ARG A 60 -0.55 6.52 -7.57
N LEU A 61 -0.29 5.79 -6.50
CA LEU A 61 0.19 4.41 -6.55
C LEU A 61 -0.86 3.45 -7.12
N LEU A 62 -2.13 3.65 -6.79
CA LEU A 62 -3.22 2.83 -7.30
C LEU A 62 -3.51 3.09 -8.79
N ARG A 63 -3.28 4.32 -9.28
CA ARG A 63 -3.38 4.65 -10.71
C ARG A 63 -2.18 4.20 -11.54
N ALA A 64 -1.05 3.89 -10.91
CA ALA A 64 0.13 3.43 -11.62
C ALA A 64 -0.12 2.06 -12.30
N PRO A 65 0.49 1.79 -13.46
CA PRO A 65 0.36 0.49 -14.13
C PRO A 65 0.73 -0.66 -13.19
N SER A 66 -0.17 -1.61 -13.05
CA SER A 66 -0.04 -2.77 -12.17
C SER A 66 -0.66 -3.99 -12.85
N PRO A 67 -0.08 -5.19 -12.70
CA PRO A 67 -0.79 -6.42 -13.04
C PRO A 67 -2.05 -6.56 -12.19
N GLY A 68 -3.15 -6.98 -12.81
CA GLY A 68 -4.42 -7.20 -12.12
C GLY A 68 -5.18 -5.91 -11.80
N SER A 69 -5.98 -5.94 -10.74
CA SER A 69 -6.84 -4.82 -10.34
C SER A 69 -6.78 -4.64 -8.84
N TRP A 70 -6.63 -3.39 -8.40
CA TRP A 70 -6.57 -3.05 -6.99
C TRP A 70 -7.87 -3.36 -6.27
N ARG A 71 -7.74 -3.94 -5.08
CA ARG A 71 -8.83 -4.25 -4.15
C ARG A 71 -8.44 -3.79 -2.77
N GLU A 72 -9.30 -3.02 -2.13
CA GLU A 72 -9.15 -2.67 -0.72
C GLU A 72 -9.48 -3.89 0.14
N HIS A 73 -8.63 -4.19 1.12
CA HIS A 73 -8.98 -5.08 2.22
C HIS A 73 -9.85 -4.29 3.19
N VAL A 74 -11.17 -4.37 2.99
CA VAL A 74 -12.13 -4.00 4.03
C VAL A 74 -11.99 -5.03 5.15
N ARG A 75 -11.60 -4.57 6.35
CA ARG A 75 -11.74 -5.37 7.56
C ARG A 75 -13.24 -5.68 7.69
N GLN A 76 -13.62 -6.95 7.64
CA GLN A 76 -14.84 -7.39 8.28
C GLN A 76 -14.49 -7.45 9.77
N ASP A 77 -14.90 -6.41 10.52
CA ASP A 77 -15.05 -6.54 11.97
C ASP A 77 -16.24 -7.46 12.27
#